data_AF-A0A009QQI8-F1
#
_entry.id   AF-A0A009QQI8-F1
#
_cell.length_a   1.000
_cell.length_b   1.000
_cell.length_c   1.000
_cell.angle_alpha   90.00
_cell.angle_beta   90.00
_cell.angle_gamma   90.00
#
_symmetry.space_group_name_H-M   'P 1'
#
loop_
_entity.id
_entity.type
_entity.pdbx_description
1 polymer ?
#
loop_
_entity_poly.entity_id
_entity_poly.type
_entity_poly.pdbx_seq_one_letter_code
_entity_poly.pdbx_strand_id
1 'polypeptide(L)'
;MKIVILNKPYDVLSQFRKDEAHMTVSDFVDDPTLRLAGRLDMDSEGLVFLTDHGGLNQFITNPANKKYKTYLVQVDGDVTEEALEQLRKGVELNDGMTLPAKAIKVSEPEWLWERNPPVRYRANIPTSWIEISICEGRNRQVRRMTSAVGFPTLRLIRTKIGSIDLVQLGLKPGDVKEIEPLLYPDFKDVPAEQPYRSRSYVKKPGGTGGKPMVRKNKDGSAKKSGTKRIWQMDESEKPRRKTNGTTRPNTKAPRGRGRNGR
;
A
#
# COMPACT_ATOMS: atom_id res chain seq x y z
N MET A 1 -2.10 -21.17 12.34
CA MET A 1 -2.59 -19.87 11.85
C MET A 1 -2.08 -18.82 12.81
N LYS A 2 -1.09 -18.04 12.40
CA LYS A 2 -0.54 -16.96 13.21
C LYS A 2 -1.09 -15.62 12.73
N ILE A 3 -1.36 -14.73 13.68
CA ILE A 3 -1.59 -13.32 13.40
C ILE A 3 -0.62 -12.52 14.24
N VAL A 4 0.23 -11.77 13.54
CA VAL A 4 1.19 -10.88 14.15
C VAL A 4 0.80 -9.45 13.81
N ILE A 5 0.82 -8.60 14.82
CA ILE A 5 0.66 -7.16 14.69
C ILE A 5 2.03 -6.53 14.81
N LEU A 6 2.34 -5.63 13.89
CA LEU A 6 3.47 -4.71 13.98
C LEU A 6 2.92 -3.28 14.10
N ASN A 7 3.39 -2.52 15.09
CA ASN A 7 3.30 -1.08 15.04
C ASN A 7 4.39 -0.55 14.10
N LYS A 8 4.11 -0.40 12.80
CA LYS A 8 5.13 -0.03 11.82
C LYS A 8 5.65 1.38 12.10
N PRO A 9 6.96 1.58 12.33
CA PRO A 9 7.52 2.92 12.49
C PRO A 9 7.44 3.76 11.22
N TYR A 10 7.66 5.06 11.37
CA TYR A 10 7.86 5.98 10.25
C TYR A 10 9.13 5.63 9.47
N ASP A 11 9.16 5.94 8.17
CA ASP A 11 10.30 5.71 7.26
C ASP A 11 10.68 4.22 7.07
N VAL A 12 9.71 3.33 7.25
CA VAL A 12 9.89 1.87 7.05
C VAL A 12 9.07 1.37 5.86
N LEU A 13 9.66 0.63 4.94
CA LEU A 13 8.95 0.03 3.80
C LEU A 13 8.14 -1.20 4.22
N SER A 14 6.88 -1.28 3.75
CA SER A 14 6.02 -2.46 3.91
C SER A 14 6.43 -3.60 2.96
N GLN A 15 7.61 -4.18 3.18
CA GLN A 15 8.13 -5.35 2.46
C GLN A 15 9.13 -6.13 3.32
N PHE A 16 9.33 -7.42 3.01
CA PHE A 16 10.35 -8.26 3.66
C PHE A 16 11.69 -8.29 2.91
N ARG A 17 11.70 -7.84 1.65
CA ARG A 17 12.94 -7.75 0.89
C ARG A 17 13.74 -6.56 1.42
N LYS A 18 15.00 -6.80 1.81
CA LYS A 18 15.94 -5.74 2.19
C LYS A 18 16.03 -4.67 1.10
N ASP A 19 16.10 -3.43 1.54
CA ASP A 19 16.30 -2.24 0.72
C ASP A 19 17.62 -1.57 1.16
N GLU A 20 18.32 -0.94 0.23
CA GLU A 20 19.63 -0.32 0.52
C GLU A 20 19.49 1.03 1.23
N ALA A 21 18.36 1.73 1.04
CA ALA A 21 18.17 3.10 1.51
C ALA A 21 17.26 3.19 2.73
N HIS A 22 16.31 2.27 2.87
CA HIS A 22 15.30 2.33 3.93
C HIS A 22 15.21 1.02 4.72
N MET A 23 14.84 1.16 6.00
CA MET A 23 14.43 0.02 6.81
C MET A 23 13.16 -0.62 6.23
N THR A 24 12.96 -1.88 6.55
CA THR A 24 11.88 -2.72 6.02
C THR A 24 11.22 -3.48 7.17
N VAL A 25 10.10 -4.14 6.90
CA VAL A 25 9.43 -4.99 7.91
C VAL A 25 10.34 -6.13 8.38
N SER A 26 11.29 -6.57 7.55
CA SER A 26 12.28 -7.61 7.92
C SER A 26 13.29 -7.17 8.98
N ASP A 27 13.31 -5.90 9.37
CA ASP A 27 14.16 -5.40 10.45
C ASP A 27 13.47 -5.51 11.83
N PHE A 28 12.17 -5.86 11.84
CA PHE A 28 11.35 -6.01 13.04
C PHE A 28 10.78 -7.43 13.21
N VAL A 29 10.68 -8.19 12.11
CA VAL A 29 10.04 -9.51 12.11
C VAL A 29 10.95 -10.51 11.38
N ASP A 30 11.46 -11.48 12.13
CA ASP A 30 12.39 -12.49 11.63
C ASP A 30 11.72 -13.78 11.12
N ASP A 31 10.40 -13.95 11.27
CA ASP A 31 9.68 -15.15 10.84
C ASP A 31 9.49 -15.17 9.30
N PRO A 32 10.16 -16.09 8.57
CA PRO A 32 10.12 -16.13 7.11
C PRO A 32 8.81 -16.71 6.56
N THR A 33 7.95 -17.26 7.40
CA THR A 33 6.63 -17.78 7.01
C THR A 33 5.59 -16.65 6.90
N LEU A 34 5.79 -15.56 7.63
CA LEU A 34 4.85 -14.45 7.68
C LEU A 34 4.83 -13.65 6.37
N ARG A 35 3.64 -13.20 5.99
CA ARG A 35 3.38 -12.31 4.87
C ARG A 35 2.55 -11.14 5.35
N LEU A 36 2.76 -9.97 4.74
CA LEU A 36 1.97 -8.78 5.03
C LEU A 36 0.50 -8.98 4.62
N ALA A 37 -0.40 -8.73 5.57
CA ALA A 37 -1.84 -8.65 5.36
C ALA A 37 -2.29 -7.19 5.29
N GLY A 38 -2.05 -6.61 4.11
CA GLY A 38 -2.22 -5.18 3.86
C GLY A 38 -0.90 -4.43 3.95
N ARG A 39 -0.89 -3.16 3.54
CA ARG A 39 0.31 -2.32 3.52
C ARG A 39 0.02 -0.96 4.16
N LEU A 40 1.07 -0.36 4.70
CA LEU A 40 1.16 1.08 4.97
C LEU A 40 2.23 1.68 4.06
N ASP A 41 2.04 2.94 3.68
CA ASP A 41 3.08 3.67 2.97
C ASP A 41 4.30 3.89 3.90
N MET A 42 5.46 4.13 3.30
CA MET A 42 6.71 4.38 4.04
C MET A 42 6.58 5.53 5.03
N ASP A 43 5.92 6.60 4.59
CA ASP A 43 5.67 7.82 5.36
C ASP A 43 4.51 7.70 6.36
N SER A 44 3.96 6.50 6.55
CA SER A 44 2.83 6.23 7.46
C SER A 44 3.23 5.26 8.56
N GLU A 45 2.60 5.40 9.71
CA GLU A 45 2.89 4.67 10.95
C GLU A 45 1.70 3.79 11.37
N GLY A 46 1.93 2.88 12.30
CA GLY A 46 0.88 2.20 13.03
C GLY A 46 0.61 0.77 12.58
N LEU A 47 -0.60 0.32 12.87
CA LEU A 47 -1.00 -1.08 12.85
C LEU A 47 -0.88 -1.70 11.45
N VAL A 48 -0.08 -2.77 11.33
CA VAL A 48 -0.02 -3.66 10.17
C VAL A 48 -0.14 -5.11 10.63
N PHE A 49 -0.96 -5.90 9.92
CA PHE A 49 -1.04 -7.34 10.16
C PHE A 49 -0.02 -8.09 9.33
N LEU A 50 0.50 -9.16 9.91
CA LEU A 50 1.26 -10.20 9.25
C LEU A 50 0.65 -11.55 9.59
N THR A 51 0.63 -12.48 8.63
CA THR A 51 0.10 -13.82 8.83
C THR A 51 0.81 -14.82 7.92
N ASP A 52 0.88 -16.06 8.38
CA ASP A 52 1.31 -17.22 7.60
C ASP A 52 0.18 -17.80 6.73
N HIS A 53 -1.06 -17.33 6.90
CA HIS A 53 -2.26 -17.93 6.32
C HIS A 53 -2.86 -17.09 5.18
N GLY A 54 -2.90 -17.65 3.97
CA GLY A 54 -3.36 -16.95 2.76
C GLY A 54 -4.84 -16.51 2.79
N GLY A 55 -5.72 -17.38 3.29
CA GLY A 55 -7.16 -17.08 3.42
C GLY A 55 -7.43 -15.88 4.32
N LEU A 56 -6.77 -15.83 5.48
CA LEU A 56 -6.82 -14.70 6.39
C LEU A 56 -6.25 -13.42 5.78
N ASN A 57 -5.12 -13.49 5.06
CA ASN A 57 -4.57 -12.32 4.36
C ASN A 57 -5.61 -11.75 3.38
N GLN A 58 -6.23 -12.62 2.56
CA GLN A 58 -7.30 -12.21 1.66
C GLN A 58 -8.49 -11.62 2.44
N PHE A 59 -8.88 -12.23 3.55
CA PHE A 59 -9.98 -11.72 4.37
C PHE A 59 -9.68 -10.32 4.96
N ILE A 60 -8.47 -10.08 5.45
CA ILE A 60 -8.07 -8.78 5.99
C ILE A 60 -7.99 -7.72 4.88
N THR A 61 -7.48 -8.10 3.70
CA THR A 61 -7.20 -7.15 2.61
C THR A 61 -8.37 -6.90 1.67
N ASN A 62 -9.36 -7.80 1.63
CA ASN A 62 -10.49 -7.70 0.69
C ASN A 62 -11.38 -6.49 1.02
N PRO A 63 -11.51 -5.51 0.09
CA PRO A 63 -12.39 -4.35 0.28
C PRO A 63 -13.86 -4.73 0.50
N ALA A 64 -14.30 -5.88 0.00
CA ALA A 64 -15.68 -6.36 0.15
C ALA A 64 -16.08 -6.58 1.62
N ASN A 65 -15.11 -6.83 2.50
CA ASN A 65 -15.36 -7.04 3.93
C ASN A 65 -15.67 -5.73 4.68
N LYS A 66 -15.53 -4.57 4.02
CA LYS A 66 -15.89 -3.24 4.51
C LYS A 66 -15.40 -2.92 5.93
N LYS A 67 -14.29 -3.52 6.34
CA LYS A 67 -13.70 -3.30 7.66
C LYS A 67 -13.16 -1.88 7.73
N TYR A 68 -13.66 -1.14 8.72
CA TYR A 68 -13.18 0.19 9.01
C TYR A 68 -11.73 0.13 9.48
N LYS A 69 -10.94 1.06 8.94
CA LYS A 69 -9.57 1.34 9.33
C LYS A 69 -9.58 2.76 9.90
N THR A 70 -9.20 2.89 11.16
CA THR A 70 -9.17 4.18 11.87
C THR A 70 -7.75 4.73 11.85
N TYR A 71 -7.65 6.00 11.56
CA TYR A 71 -6.41 6.74 11.43
C TYR A 71 -6.45 7.96 12.33
N LEU A 72 -5.39 8.17 13.09
CA LEU A 72 -5.07 9.46 13.69
C LEU A 72 -4.22 10.25 12.68
N VAL A 73 -4.68 11.45 12.34
CA VAL A 73 -4.11 12.26 11.27
C VAL A 73 -3.77 13.65 11.81
N GLN A 74 -2.49 14.01 11.75
CA GLN A 74 -2.09 15.40 11.97
C GLN A 74 -2.15 16.12 10.63
N VAL A 75 -2.86 17.24 10.56
CA VAL A 75 -2.99 18.06 9.36
C VAL A 75 -2.36 19.43 9.52
N ASP A 76 -1.97 20.00 8.39
CA ASP A 76 -1.48 21.36 8.26
C ASP A 76 -2.65 22.35 8.29
N GLY A 77 -2.67 23.24 9.29
CA GLY A 77 -3.79 24.14 9.56
C GLY A 77 -4.72 23.64 10.66
N ASP A 78 -5.65 24.51 11.06
CA ASP A 78 -6.72 24.17 11.99
C ASP A 78 -7.97 23.72 11.22
N VAL A 79 -8.28 22.43 11.28
CA VAL A 79 -9.38 21.84 10.49
C VAL A 79 -10.72 22.46 10.89
N THR A 80 -11.50 22.85 9.88
CA THR A 80 -12.84 23.42 10.08
C THR A 80 -13.92 22.34 10.03
N GLU A 81 -15.09 22.66 10.59
CA GLU A 81 -16.22 21.73 10.58
C GLU A 81 -16.74 21.49 9.15
N GLU A 82 -16.65 22.49 8.26
CA GLU A 82 -17.02 22.35 6.85
C GLU A 82 -16.14 21.32 6.14
N ALA A 83 -14.83 21.31 6.42
CA ALA A 83 -13.91 20.34 5.86
C ALA A 83 -14.18 18.92 6.41
N LEU A 84 -14.49 18.79 7.70
CA LEU A 84 -14.90 17.51 8.29
C LEU A 84 -16.20 17.01 7.65
N GLU A 85 -17.16 17.88 7.42
CA GLU A 85 -18.43 17.53 6.79
C GLU A 85 -18.26 17.08 5.33
N GLN A 86 -17.33 17.68 4.58
CA GLN A 86 -16.94 17.19 3.26
C GLN A 86 -16.35 15.78 3.32
N LEU A 87 -15.43 15.52 4.28
CA LEU A 87 -14.88 14.17 4.49
C LEU A 87 -15.98 13.15 4.83
N ARG A 88 -16.96 13.54 5.66
CA ARG A 88 -18.09 12.68 6.04
C ARG A 88 -19.02 12.35 4.87
N LYS A 89 -19.25 13.31 3.96
CA LYS A 89 -20.03 13.09 2.73
C LYS A 89 -19.27 12.30 1.66
N GLY A 90 -17.95 12.28 1.76
CA GLY A 90 -17.05 11.78 0.73
C GLY A 90 -16.56 12.92 -0.16
N VAL A 91 -15.37 12.75 -0.73
CA VAL A 91 -14.68 13.77 -1.51
C VAL A 91 -14.29 13.24 -2.88
N GLU A 92 -14.31 14.11 -3.88
CA GLU A 92 -13.89 13.74 -5.23
C GLU A 92 -12.35 13.71 -5.31
N LEU A 93 -11.80 12.57 -5.73
CA LEU A 93 -10.38 12.39 -5.98
C LEU A 93 -10.15 12.05 -7.47
N ASN A 94 -8.90 12.10 -7.94
CA ASN A 94 -8.55 11.83 -9.34
C ASN A 94 -9.00 10.45 -9.87
N ASP A 95 -9.17 9.47 -8.98
CA ASP A 95 -9.66 8.11 -9.26
C ASP A 95 -11.14 7.91 -8.88
N GLY A 96 -11.90 9.01 -8.70
CA GLY A 96 -13.34 9.03 -8.45
C GLY A 96 -13.74 9.45 -7.03
N MET A 97 -15.05 9.51 -6.78
CA MET A 97 -15.62 9.84 -5.47
C MET A 97 -15.21 8.82 -4.40
N THR A 98 -14.88 9.27 -3.19
CA THR A 98 -14.69 8.36 -2.04
C THR A 98 -16.02 7.94 -1.45
N LEU A 99 -16.01 6.82 -0.72
CA LEU A 99 -17.10 6.52 0.19
C LEU A 99 -17.12 7.56 1.34
N PRO A 100 -18.28 7.77 1.97
CA PRO A 100 -18.40 8.49 3.23
C PRO A 100 -17.40 7.99 4.29
N ALA A 101 -16.69 8.91 4.93
CA ALA A 101 -15.83 8.60 6.07
C ALA A 101 -16.48 8.96 7.39
N LYS A 102 -15.96 8.43 8.51
CA LYS A 102 -16.18 9.05 9.81
C LYS A 102 -15.00 9.96 10.07
N ALA A 103 -15.24 11.24 10.33
CA ALA A 103 -14.18 12.22 10.57
C ALA A 103 -14.59 13.14 11.72
N ILE A 104 -13.72 13.24 12.73
CA ILE A 104 -13.90 14.13 13.88
C ILE A 104 -12.56 14.80 14.21
N LYS A 105 -12.61 16.07 14.63
CA LYS A 105 -11.46 16.74 15.23
C LYS A 105 -11.23 16.18 16.63
N VAL A 106 -9.97 15.95 16.98
CA VAL A 106 -9.57 15.44 18.30
C VAL A 106 -8.40 16.27 18.84
N SER A 107 -8.18 16.23 20.14
CA SER A 107 -6.95 16.74 20.74
C SER A 107 -5.78 15.81 20.43
N GLU A 108 -4.56 16.32 20.58
CA GLU A 108 -3.38 15.46 20.57
C GLU A 108 -3.48 14.45 21.73
N PRO A 109 -3.35 13.14 21.48
CA PRO A 109 -3.47 12.15 22.52
C PRO A 109 -2.20 12.02 23.37
N GLU A 110 -2.36 11.80 24.67
CA GLU A 110 -1.24 11.61 25.62
C GLU A 110 -0.41 10.35 25.35
N TRP A 111 -1.01 9.31 24.76
CA TRP A 111 -0.32 8.06 24.41
C TRP A 111 0.57 8.18 23.17
N LEU A 112 0.54 9.33 22.47
CA LEU A 112 1.23 9.52 21.21
C LEU A 112 2.75 9.50 21.41
N TRP A 113 3.43 8.61 20.68
CA TRP A 113 4.89 8.56 20.67
C TRP A 113 5.49 9.68 19.80
N GLU A 114 6.70 10.08 20.16
CA GLU A 114 7.52 10.98 19.34
C GLU A 114 7.88 10.34 17.99
N ARG A 115 7.86 11.15 16.93
CA ARG A 115 8.24 10.71 15.58
C ARG A 115 9.71 11.04 15.32
N ASN A 116 10.46 10.11 14.75
CA ASN A 116 11.80 10.36 14.23
C ASN A 116 11.83 10.15 12.69
N PRO A 117 12.21 11.17 11.88
CA PRO A 117 12.41 12.56 12.27
C PRO A 117 11.10 13.24 12.70
N PRO A 118 11.16 14.32 13.50
CA PRO A 118 9.96 15.04 13.93
C PRO A 118 9.19 15.61 12.74
N VAL A 119 7.90 15.87 12.95
CA VAL A 119 7.09 16.61 11.96
C VAL A 119 7.64 18.03 11.87
N ARG A 120 7.82 18.53 10.64
CA ARG A 120 8.36 19.88 10.44
C ARG A 120 7.40 20.91 11.03
N TYR A 121 7.84 21.57 12.10
CA TYR A 121 7.11 22.64 12.73
C TYR A 121 7.28 23.96 11.97
N ARG A 122 6.20 24.73 11.85
CA ARG A 122 6.19 26.09 11.31
C ARG A 122 5.47 26.99 12.31
N ALA A 123 6.20 27.91 12.93
CA ALA A 123 5.70 28.74 14.04
C ALA A 123 4.37 29.47 13.76
N ASN A 124 4.16 29.89 12.51
CA ASN A 124 3.00 30.70 12.13
C ASN A 124 1.86 29.89 11.51
N ILE A 125 1.96 28.55 11.49
CA ILE A 125 0.92 27.70 10.90
C ILE A 125 0.48 26.68 11.97
N PRO A 126 -0.76 26.76 12.46
CA PRO A 126 -1.26 25.79 13.43
C PRO A 126 -1.34 24.40 12.79
N THR A 127 -1.35 23.37 13.63
CA THR A 127 -1.68 22.01 13.22
C THR A 127 -2.82 21.49 14.07
N SER A 128 -3.65 20.64 13.51
CA SER A 128 -4.76 20.00 14.22
C SER A 128 -4.79 18.51 13.96
N TRP A 129 -5.50 17.79 14.83
CA TRP A 129 -5.62 16.34 14.76
C TRP A 129 -7.04 15.92 14.38
N ILE A 130 -7.12 14.90 13.52
CA ILE A 130 -8.37 14.32 13.05
C ILE A 130 -8.32 12.81 13.28
N GLU A 131 -9.38 12.24 13.83
CA GLU A 131 -9.63 10.82 13.73
C GLU A 131 -10.47 10.55 12.48
N ILE A 132 -9.93 9.77 11.53
CA ILE A 132 -10.60 9.40 10.28
C ILE A 132 -10.76 7.88 10.20
N SER A 133 -12.00 7.41 10.02
CA SER A 133 -12.28 6.00 9.74
C SER A 133 -12.84 5.82 8.34
N ILE A 134 -12.20 4.94 7.54
CA ILE A 134 -12.65 4.57 6.18
C ILE A 134 -12.79 3.06 6.04
N CYS A 135 -13.75 2.60 5.24
CA CYS A 135 -13.98 1.18 4.96
C CYS A 135 -13.41 0.70 3.61
N GLU A 136 -12.83 1.61 2.82
CA GLU A 136 -12.09 1.31 1.59
C GLU A 136 -10.56 1.34 1.82
N GLY A 137 -9.77 1.34 0.74
CA GLY A 137 -8.31 1.18 0.82
C GLY A 137 -7.59 1.57 -0.46
N ARG A 138 -7.91 2.74 -1.03
CA ARG A 138 -7.23 3.26 -2.23
C ARG A 138 -5.83 3.75 -1.88
N ASN A 139 -4.94 3.84 -2.88
CA ASN A 139 -3.56 4.30 -2.68
C ASN A 139 -3.55 5.70 -2.05
N ARG A 140 -2.81 5.88 -0.94
CA ARG A 140 -2.66 7.16 -0.22
C ARG A 140 -3.97 7.88 0.11
N GLN A 141 -5.07 7.14 0.26
CA GLN A 141 -6.41 7.72 0.24
C GLN A 141 -6.61 8.81 1.28
N VAL A 142 -6.33 8.54 2.56
CA VAL A 142 -6.53 9.52 3.66
C VAL A 142 -5.75 10.82 3.41
N ARG A 143 -4.53 10.72 2.89
CA ARG A 143 -3.70 11.89 2.55
C ARG A 143 -4.30 12.71 1.41
N ARG A 144 -4.83 12.03 0.40
CA ARG A 144 -5.51 12.69 -0.73
C ARG A 144 -6.82 13.34 -0.31
N MET A 145 -7.59 12.69 0.56
CA MET A 145 -8.85 13.21 1.09
C MET A 145 -8.63 14.50 1.89
N THR A 146 -7.73 14.46 2.87
CA THR A 146 -7.42 15.63 3.72
C THR A 146 -6.83 16.79 2.89
N SER A 147 -5.97 16.48 1.91
CA SER A 147 -5.46 17.49 0.98
C SER A 147 -6.56 18.10 0.08
N ALA A 148 -7.55 17.31 -0.34
CA ALA A 148 -8.65 17.79 -1.19
C ALA A 148 -9.56 18.78 -0.46
N VAL A 149 -9.73 18.64 0.85
CA VAL A 149 -10.49 19.58 1.70
C VAL A 149 -9.63 20.74 2.23
N GLY A 150 -8.39 20.89 1.74
CA GLY A 150 -7.52 22.03 2.06
C GLY A 150 -6.56 21.83 3.23
N PHE A 151 -6.49 20.63 3.82
CA PHE A 151 -5.70 20.33 5.03
C PHE A 151 -4.71 19.18 4.78
N PRO A 152 -3.57 19.40 4.10
CA PRO A 152 -2.60 18.35 3.82
C PRO A 152 -2.14 17.58 5.06
N THR A 153 -2.04 16.24 4.94
CA THR A 153 -1.57 15.38 6.04
C THR A 153 -0.07 15.55 6.31
N LEU A 154 0.28 15.87 7.56
CA LEU A 154 1.64 15.92 8.08
C LEU A 154 2.09 14.58 8.67
N ARG A 155 1.20 13.93 9.45
CA ARG A 155 1.45 12.64 10.11
C ARG A 155 0.22 11.74 9.99
N LEU A 156 0.45 10.46 9.74
CA LEU A 156 -0.63 9.48 9.55
C LEU A 156 -0.31 8.20 10.31
N ILE A 157 -1.16 7.88 11.28
CA ILE A 157 -1.00 6.69 12.14
C ILE A 157 -2.27 5.86 12.03
N ARG A 158 -2.17 4.62 11.56
CA ARG A 158 -3.30 3.70 11.61
C ARG A 158 -3.40 3.10 13.01
N THR A 159 -4.39 3.55 13.77
CA THR A 159 -4.59 3.12 15.17
C THR A 159 -5.45 1.86 15.26
N LYS A 160 -6.36 1.62 14.31
CA LYS A 160 -7.32 0.52 14.42
C LYS A 160 -7.65 -0.12 13.08
N ILE A 161 -7.90 -1.43 13.09
CA ILE A 161 -8.54 -2.17 12.01
C ILE A 161 -9.58 -3.10 12.62
N GLY A 162 -10.85 -2.93 12.26
CA GLY A 162 -11.93 -3.72 12.87
C GLY A 162 -11.98 -3.51 14.39
N SER A 163 -12.02 -4.59 15.17
CA SER A 163 -11.96 -4.53 16.64
C SER A 163 -10.55 -4.36 17.21
N ILE A 164 -9.51 -4.43 16.37
CA ILE A 164 -8.12 -4.51 16.85
C ILE A 164 -7.54 -3.11 16.90
N ASP A 165 -7.17 -2.71 18.11
CA ASP A 165 -6.75 -1.36 18.45
C ASP A 165 -5.30 -1.36 18.97
N LEU A 166 -4.46 -0.59 18.31
CA LEU A 166 -3.03 -0.48 18.59
C LEU A 166 -2.77 0.09 19.99
N VAL A 167 -3.58 1.05 20.42
CA VAL A 167 -3.42 1.75 21.70
C VAL A 167 -3.80 0.81 22.84
N GLN A 168 -4.89 0.07 22.69
CA GLN A 168 -5.31 -0.93 23.69
C GLN A 168 -4.30 -2.08 23.86
N LEU A 169 -3.57 -2.41 22.78
CA LEU A 169 -2.52 -3.42 22.84
C LEU A 169 -1.22 -2.90 23.48
N GLY A 170 -1.10 -1.59 23.71
CA GLY A 170 0.05 -0.96 24.35
C GLY A 170 1.34 -1.00 23.52
N LEU A 171 1.23 -1.12 22.19
CA LEU A 171 2.38 -1.32 21.30
C LEU A 171 3.03 0.00 20.92
N LYS A 172 4.31 0.16 21.23
CA LYS A 172 5.16 1.27 20.76
C LYS A 172 5.68 1.01 19.34
N PRO A 173 6.19 2.03 18.63
CA PRO A 173 6.75 1.83 17.29
C PRO A 173 7.83 0.75 17.27
N GLY A 174 7.70 -0.18 16.33
CA GLY A 174 8.61 -1.31 16.18
C GLY A 174 8.21 -2.53 17.00
N ASP A 175 7.31 -2.38 17.98
CA ASP A 175 6.83 -3.52 18.76
C ASP A 175 6.01 -4.46 17.89
N VAL A 176 6.23 -5.74 18.15
CA VAL A 176 5.58 -6.86 17.49
C VAL A 176 4.85 -7.68 18.52
N LYS A 177 3.61 -8.07 18.22
CA LYS A 177 2.79 -8.90 19.10
C LYS A 177 2.02 -9.93 18.30
N GLU A 178 2.19 -11.20 18.65
CA GLU A 178 1.31 -12.27 18.20
C GLU A 178 -0.01 -12.21 18.97
N ILE A 179 -1.12 -12.40 18.28
CA ILE A 179 -2.45 -12.42 18.86
C ILE A 179 -3.13 -13.76 18.56
N GLU A 180 -3.93 -14.23 19.52
CA GLU A 180 -4.77 -15.41 19.33
C GLU A 180 -6.02 -15.02 18.51
N PRO A 181 -6.17 -15.50 17.26
CA PRO A 181 -7.23 -15.02 16.37
C PRO A 181 -8.64 -15.24 16.91
N LEU A 182 -8.85 -16.35 17.63
CA LEU A 182 -10.15 -16.74 18.18
C LEU A 182 -10.69 -15.76 19.24
N LEU A 183 -9.81 -14.93 19.83
CA LEU A 183 -10.21 -13.90 20.78
C LEU A 183 -10.86 -12.67 20.12
N TYR A 184 -10.75 -12.54 18.80
CA TYR A 184 -11.25 -11.38 18.07
C TYR A 184 -12.46 -11.73 17.21
N PRO A 185 -13.59 -11.02 17.37
CA PRO A 185 -14.79 -11.23 16.54
C PRO A 185 -14.50 -11.15 15.04
N ASP A 186 -13.55 -10.30 14.65
CA ASP A 186 -13.15 -10.12 13.27
C ASP A 186 -12.62 -11.38 12.59
N PHE A 187 -12.14 -12.37 13.34
CA PHE A 187 -11.53 -13.58 12.78
C PHE A 187 -12.35 -14.86 12.99
N LYS A 188 -13.54 -14.76 13.60
CA LYS A 188 -14.39 -15.94 13.88
C LYS A 188 -14.90 -16.63 12.61
N ASP A 189 -15.20 -15.84 11.58
CA ASP A 189 -15.76 -16.33 10.31
C ASP A 189 -14.70 -16.47 9.20
N VAL A 190 -13.41 -16.55 9.57
CA VAL A 190 -12.35 -16.72 8.57
C VAL A 190 -12.53 -18.07 7.89
N PRO A 191 -12.70 -18.10 6.55
CA PRO A 191 -12.89 -19.36 5.84
C PRO A 191 -11.70 -20.29 6.10
N ALA A 192 -11.99 -21.57 6.37
CA ALA A 192 -10.98 -22.63 6.39
C ALA A 192 -10.18 -22.62 5.08
N GLU A 193 -8.88 -22.93 5.12
CA GLU A 193 -7.99 -22.88 3.95
C GLU A 193 -8.65 -23.51 2.71
N GLN A 194 -8.90 -22.68 1.70
CA GLN A 194 -8.86 -23.17 0.34
C GLN A 194 -7.42 -22.98 -0.12
N PRO A 195 -6.72 -24.05 -0.57
CA PRO A 195 -5.35 -23.93 -1.05
C PRO A 195 -5.31 -22.81 -2.09
N TYR A 196 -4.27 -21.97 -2.03
CA TYR A 196 -4.03 -20.92 -2.99
C TYR A 196 -4.02 -21.52 -4.39
N ARG A 197 -5.18 -21.50 -5.06
CA ARG A 197 -5.24 -21.69 -6.49
C ARG A 197 -4.60 -20.43 -7.02
N SER A 198 -3.32 -20.52 -7.41
CA SER A 198 -2.76 -19.60 -8.40
C SER A 198 -3.88 -19.38 -9.41
N ARG A 199 -4.22 -18.12 -9.72
CA ARG A 199 -5.32 -17.83 -10.65
C ARG A 199 -5.10 -18.68 -11.89
N SER A 200 -5.74 -19.85 -11.95
CA SER A 200 -5.76 -20.70 -13.10
C SER A 200 -6.55 -19.86 -14.05
N TYR A 201 -5.86 -19.31 -15.05
CA TYR A 201 -6.42 -18.52 -16.12
C TYR A 201 -7.84 -19.03 -16.39
N VAL A 202 -8.86 -18.28 -15.93
CA VAL A 202 -10.24 -18.71 -16.07
C VAL A 202 -10.47 -18.73 -17.57
N LYS A 203 -10.53 -19.93 -18.15
CA LYS A 203 -10.91 -20.09 -19.56
C LYS A 203 -12.26 -19.40 -19.71
N LYS A 204 -12.30 -18.31 -20.48
CA LYS A 204 -13.55 -17.71 -20.89
C LYS A 204 -14.44 -18.81 -21.51
N PRO A 205 -15.72 -18.90 -21.14
CA PRO A 205 -16.64 -19.83 -21.79
C PRO A 205 -16.67 -19.50 -23.29
N GLY A 206 -16.39 -20.49 -24.14
CA GLY A 206 -16.34 -20.33 -25.60
C GLY A 206 -14.95 -20.30 -26.24
N GLY A 207 -13.86 -20.30 -25.45
CA GLY A 207 -12.50 -20.45 -26.00
C GLY A 207 -12.16 -21.92 -26.24
N THR A 208 -12.06 -22.34 -27.51
CA THR A 208 -11.56 -23.67 -27.88
C THR A 208 -10.18 -23.90 -27.24
N GLY A 209 -10.13 -24.87 -26.33
CA GLY A 209 -8.93 -25.21 -25.57
C GLY A 209 -7.92 -25.95 -26.43
N GLY A 210 -7.12 -25.24 -27.22
CA GLY A 210 -5.91 -25.81 -27.81
C GLY A 210 -4.73 -25.68 -26.83
N LYS A 211 -4.01 -26.77 -26.58
CA LYS A 211 -2.59 -26.67 -26.17
C LYS A 211 -1.87 -25.76 -27.18
N PRO A 212 -0.89 -24.93 -26.79
CA PRO A 212 -0.18 -24.10 -27.75
C PRO A 212 0.45 -24.99 -28.83
N MET A 213 -0.06 -24.91 -30.06
CA MET A 213 0.55 -25.56 -31.22
C MET A 213 1.92 -24.91 -31.43
N VAL A 214 3.00 -25.66 -31.22
CA VAL A 214 4.30 -25.31 -31.77
C VAL A 214 4.16 -25.37 -33.29
N ARG A 215 4.03 -24.21 -33.94
CA ARG A 215 4.09 -24.13 -35.40
C ARG A 215 5.49 -24.57 -35.83
N LYS A 216 5.59 -25.60 -36.66
CA LYS A 216 6.84 -26.03 -37.29
C LYS A 216 6.96 -25.41 -38.69
N ASN A 217 8.18 -25.18 -39.16
CA ASN A 217 8.46 -24.88 -40.56
C ASN A 217 8.34 -26.16 -41.42
N LYS A 218 8.32 -26.03 -42.76
CA LYS A 218 8.24 -27.17 -43.70
C LYS A 218 9.38 -28.19 -43.55
N ASP A 219 10.46 -27.81 -42.88
CA ASP A 219 11.65 -28.61 -42.56
C ASP A 219 11.60 -29.29 -41.17
N GLY A 220 10.49 -29.14 -40.43
CA GLY A 220 10.30 -29.76 -39.11
C GLY A 220 10.90 -28.98 -37.93
N SER A 221 11.57 -27.85 -38.16
CA SER A 221 12.12 -27.00 -37.10
C SER A 221 11.06 -26.15 -36.38
N ALA A 222 11.24 -25.86 -35.09
CA ALA A 222 10.30 -25.05 -34.31
C ALA A 222 10.32 -23.57 -34.75
N LYS A 223 9.17 -23.02 -35.16
CA LYS A 223 9.04 -21.65 -35.65
C LYS A 223 9.09 -20.69 -34.46
N LYS A 224 10.19 -19.94 -34.31
CA LYS A 224 10.33 -18.88 -33.30
C LYS A 224 9.36 -17.73 -33.62
N SER A 225 8.14 -17.75 -33.08
CA SER A 225 7.27 -16.58 -33.08
C SER A 225 7.63 -15.69 -31.89
N GLY A 226 8.58 -14.80 -32.08
CA GLY A 226 8.91 -13.76 -31.12
C GLY A 226 8.89 -12.43 -31.82
N THR A 227 7.81 -11.66 -31.67
CA THR A 227 7.91 -10.21 -31.87
C THR A 227 9.00 -9.72 -30.92
N LYS A 228 10.08 -9.12 -31.45
CA LYS A 228 11.18 -8.59 -30.63
C LYS A 228 10.58 -7.70 -29.53
N ARG A 229 10.99 -7.89 -28.28
CA ARG A 229 10.61 -6.94 -27.23
C ARG A 229 11.26 -5.59 -27.55
N ILE A 230 10.65 -4.48 -27.14
CA ILE A 230 11.14 -3.11 -27.44
C ILE A 230 12.61 -2.89 -27.01
N TRP A 231 13.07 -3.56 -25.94
CA TRP A 231 14.47 -3.48 -25.49
C TRP A 231 15.44 -4.35 -26.31
N GLN A 232 14.93 -5.23 -27.18
CA GLN A 232 15.67 -6.05 -28.13
C GLN A 232 15.64 -5.46 -29.57
N MET A 233 14.95 -4.34 -29.78
CA MET A 233 14.88 -3.63 -31.06
C MET A 233 16.04 -2.65 -31.19
N ASP A 234 16.49 -2.44 -32.43
CA ASP A 234 17.44 -1.37 -32.77
C ASP A 234 16.78 0.00 -32.52
N GLU A 235 17.57 1.03 -32.22
CA GLU A 235 17.08 2.39 -31.94
C GLU A 235 16.25 2.95 -33.10
N SER A 236 16.58 2.59 -34.35
CA SER A 236 15.83 2.99 -35.55
C SER A 236 14.46 2.32 -35.69
N GLU A 237 14.24 1.18 -35.03
CA GLU A 237 13.01 0.38 -35.10
C GLU A 237 12.06 0.59 -33.91
N LYS A 238 12.51 1.29 -32.85
CA LYS A 238 11.67 1.55 -31.67
C LYS A 238 10.58 2.57 -31.98
N PRO A 239 9.32 2.34 -31.54
CA PRO A 239 8.25 3.31 -31.75
C PRO A 239 8.56 4.62 -31.00
N ARG A 240 8.63 5.73 -31.74
CA ARG A 240 8.82 7.07 -31.16
C ARG A 240 7.60 7.42 -30.30
N ARG A 241 7.86 7.75 -29.02
CA ARG A 241 6.84 8.23 -28.08
C ARG A 241 6.26 9.55 -28.60
N LYS A 242 4.99 9.58 -29.03
CA LYS A 242 4.27 10.83 -29.25
C LYS A 242 4.03 11.47 -27.87
N THR A 243 4.74 12.54 -27.57
CA THR A 243 4.52 13.37 -26.37
C THR A 243 3.63 14.55 -26.75
N ASN A 244 2.53 14.76 -26.02
CA ASN A 244 1.74 15.99 -26.13
C ASN A 244 2.53 17.14 -25.51
N GLY A 245 3.35 17.81 -26.33
CA GLY A 245 3.57 19.27 -26.30
C GLY A 245 4.19 19.95 -25.08
N THR A 246 4.47 19.31 -23.94
CA THR A 246 5.02 20.01 -22.77
C THR A 246 5.94 19.14 -21.93
N THR A 247 7.24 19.05 -22.26
CA THR A 247 8.35 18.94 -21.29
C THR A 247 9.70 19.24 -21.98
N ARG A 248 10.55 20.01 -21.29
CA ARG A 248 11.90 20.51 -21.63
C ARG A 248 12.87 19.48 -22.26
N PRO A 249 13.84 19.93 -23.07
CA PRO A 249 14.87 19.07 -23.64
C PRO A 249 15.77 18.47 -22.55
N ASN A 250 15.94 17.14 -22.59
CA ASN A 250 16.82 16.39 -21.70
C ASN A 250 18.26 16.44 -22.24
N THR A 251 19.04 17.43 -21.80
CA THR A 251 20.49 17.46 -22.00
C THR A 251 21.17 16.60 -20.94
N LYS A 252 21.24 15.28 -21.17
CA LYS A 252 22.22 14.41 -20.51
C LYS A 252 22.97 13.59 -21.54
N ALA A 253 24.25 13.94 -21.70
CA ALA A 253 25.22 13.24 -22.52
C ALA A 253 25.40 11.77 -22.05
N PRO A 254 25.67 10.82 -22.97
CA PRO A 254 25.80 9.41 -22.64
C PRO A 254 27.13 9.13 -21.95
N ARG A 255 27.08 8.55 -20.73
CA ARG A 255 28.26 7.98 -20.06
C ARG A 255 28.62 6.65 -20.74
N GLY A 256 29.68 6.65 -21.55
CA GLY A 256 30.26 5.45 -22.14
C GLY A 256 30.90 4.55 -21.08
N ARG A 257 30.58 3.26 -21.11
CA ARG A 257 31.34 2.21 -20.40
C ARG A 257 32.55 1.84 -21.24
N GLY A 258 33.72 2.33 -20.82
CA GLY A 258 35.01 1.84 -21.30
C GLY A 258 35.26 0.42 -20.80
N ARG A 259 35.44 -0.49 -21.74
CA ARG A 259 35.92 -1.86 -21.57
C ARG A 259 37.45 -1.79 -21.60
N ASN A 260 38.13 -2.28 -20.57
CA ASN A 260 39.56 -2.59 -20.68
C ASN A 260 39.83 -3.92 -19.97
N GLY A 261 40.27 -4.89 -20.75
CA GLY A 261 41.01 -6.04 -20.25
C GLY A 261 42.50 -5.71 -20.26
N ARG A 262 43.21 -6.31 -19.30
CA ARG A 262 44.44 -7.06 -19.49
C ARG A 262 44.39 -8.21 -18.50
#